data_AF-A0A174GAZ7-F1
#
_entry.id   AF-A0A174GAZ7-F1
#
_cell.length_a   1.000
_cell.length_b   1.000
_cell.length_c   1.000
_cell.angle_alpha   90.00
_cell.angle_beta   90.00
_cell.angle_gamma   90.00
#
_symmetry.space_group_name_H-M   'P 1'
#
loop_
_entity.id
_entity.type
_entity.pdbx_description
1 polymer ?
#
loop_
_entity_poly.entity_id
_entity_poly.type
_entity_poly.pdbx_seq_one_letter_code
_entity_poly.pdbx_strand_id
1 'polypeptide(L)'
;MARTYAYSADFDKELESLFKDAKLLGEGHNGIVYEVPGNKAIKIFTDKNICKSEADILYKVKKSKYFPRIYKNGEYYILREMVNGKRLDHYIQENGLSQQLIYNLYRLINEFKALKFTKLDARCRDIYVNENERVKVIDPKQCYKRKVDYPRHLMKGLEGIDCLEIFLSGIYSIDKKTAQEWNKKIDQYFKKIRI
;
A
#
# COMPACT_ATOMS: atom_id res chain seq x y z
N MET A 1 -15.33 18.45 -11.07
CA MET A 1 -14.37 18.92 -12.09
C MET A 1 -13.53 17.73 -12.54
N ALA A 2 -13.56 17.39 -13.82
CA ALA A 2 -12.59 16.46 -14.40
C ALA A 2 -11.20 17.07 -14.21
N ARG A 3 -10.24 16.30 -13.70
CA ARG A 3 -8.88 16.77 -13.54
C ARG A 3 -8.20 16.65 -14.91
N THR A 4 -7.84 17.77 -15.52
CA THR A 4 -7.10 17.80 -16.78
C THR A 4 -5.62 17.95 -16.46
N TYR A 5 -4.98 16.87 -16.01
CA TYR A 5 -3.52 16.86 -15.89
C TYR A 5 -2.90 16.55 -17.26
N ALA A 6 -1.92 17.35 -17.66
CA ALA A 6 -1.03 16.99 -18.76
C ALA A 6 0.09 16.12 -18.19
N TYR A 7 0.07 14.83 -18.50
CA TYR A 7 1.15 13.91 -18.16
C TYR A 7 2.16 13.87 -19.30
N SER A 8 3.42 14.10 -18.99
CA SER A 8 4.53 13.90 -19.92
C SER A 8 5.69 13.28 -19.16
N ALA A 9 6.36 12.31 -19.78
CA ALA A 9 7.55 11.68 -19.25
C ALA A 9 8.45 11.22 -20.39
N ASP A 10 9.73 11.58 -20.30
CA ASP A 10 10.71 11.18 -21.30
C ASP A 10 11.07 9.70 -21.12
N PHE A 11 10.56 8.86 -22.01
CA PHE A 11 10.86 7.44 -22.05
C PHE A 11 12.10 7.18 -22.90
N ASP A 12 12.86 6.14 -22.56
CA ASP A 12 13.85 5.61 -23.49
C ASP A 12 13.22 4.58 -24.43
N LYS A 13 13.94 4.21 -25.49
CA LYS A 13 13.40 3.35 -26.57
C LYS A 13 12.78 2.04 -26.08
N GLU A 14 13.39 1.42 -25.06
CA GLU A 14 12.85 0.19 -24.46
C GLU A 14 11.49 0.45 -23.81
N LEU A 15 11.38 1.51 -23.02
CA LEU A 15 10.14 1.84 -22.32
C LEU A 15 9.06 2.36 -23.27
N GLU A 16 9.42 3.15 -24.29
CA GLU A 16 8.50 3.54 -25.36
C GLU A 16 7.90 2.32 -26.05
N SER A 17 8.73 1.32 -26.38
CA SER A 17 8.26 0.08 -26.99
C SER A 17 7.32 -0.68 -26.06
N LEU A 18 7.64 -0.73 -24.77
CA LEU A 18 6.83 -1.40 -23.76
C LEU A 18 5.47 -0.70 -23.54
N PHE A 19 5.45 0.64 -23.63
CA PHE A 19 4.27 1.45 -23.39
C PHE A 19 3.24 1.40 -24.53
N LYS A 20 3.60 0.91 -25.72
CA LYS A 20 2.66 0.74 -26.85
C LYS A 20 1.47 -0.16 -26.49
N ASP A 21 1.70 -1.16 -25.64
CA ASP A 21 0.68 -2.11 -25.18
C ASP A 21 0.11 -1.73 -23.80
N ALA A 22 0.28 -0.46 -23.39
CA ALA A 22 -0.13 -0.01 -22.07
C ALA A 22 -1.66 0.01 -21.91
N LYS A 23 -2.15 -0.48 -20.77
CA LYS A 23 -3.57 -0.41 -20.39
C LYS A 23 -3.72 0.43 -19.15
N LEU A 24 -4.63 1.40 -19.17
CA LEU A 24 -4.89 2.26 -18.02
C LEU A 24 -5.42 1.42 -16.85
N LEU A 25 -4.74 1.46 -15.71
CA LEU A 25 -5.21 0.85 -14.46
C LEU A 25 -5.95 1.85 -13.58
N GLY A 26 -5.54 3.12 -13.63
CA GLY A 26 -6.23 4.17 -12.90
C GLY A 26 -5.40 5.44 -12.73
N GLU A 27 -6.08 6.50 -12.33
CA GLU A 27 -5.51 7.81 -12.09
C GLU A 27 -5.68 8.20 -10.62
N GLY A 28 -4.58 8.57 -9.98
CA GLY A 28 -4.53 9.01 -8.59
C GLY A 28 -4.13 10.48 -8.46
N HIS A 29 -4.01 10.93 -7.22
CA HIS A 29 -3.66 12.33 -6.94
C HIS A 29 -2.30 12.78 -7.49
N ASN A 30 -1.33 11.86 -7.57
CA ASN A 30 0.06 12.19 -7.89
C ASN A 30 0.51 11.63 -9.25
N GLY A 31 -0.38 10.97 -9.98
CA GLY A 31 0.04 10.20 -11.12
C GLY A 31 -1.03 9.28 -11.68
N ILE A 32 -0.77 8.84 -12.91
CA ILE A 32 -1.56 7.87 -13.66
C ILE A 32 -0.77 6.56 -13.74
N VAL A 33 -1.46 5.43 -13.66
CA VAL A 33 -0.85 4.10 -13.63
C VAL A 33 -1.35 3.28 -14.81
N TYR A 34 -0.41 2.69 -15.53
CA TYR A 34 -0.67 1.76 -16.62
C TYR A 34 -0.09 0.38 -16.31
N GLU A 35 -0.81 -0.66 -16.70
CA GLU A 35 -0.28 -1.99 -16.91
C GLU A 35 0.51 -2.02 -18.20
N VAL A 36 1.65 -2.70 -18.19
CA VAL A 36 2.46 -2.92 -19.39
C VAL A 36 2.99 -4.37 -19.41
N PRO A 37 3.41 -4.89 -20.57
CA PRO A 37 3.81 -6.30 -20.71
C PRO A 37 4.86 -6.79 -19.70
N GLY A 38 4.79 -8.09 -19.40
CA GLY A 38 5.74 -8.78 -18.54
C GLY A 38 5.53 -8.54 -17.04
N ASN A 39 4.26 -8.48 -16.60
CA ASN A 39 3.85 -8.33 -15.20
C ASN A 39 4.44 -7.05 -14.55
N LYS A 40 4.40 -5.94 -15.29
CA LYS A 40 4.89 -4.64 -14.82
C LYS A 40 3.79 -3.60 -14.83
N ALA A 41 3.97 -2.59 -14.00
CA ALA A 41 3.18 -1.38 -14.00
C ALA A 41 4.10 -0.18 -14.11
N ILE A 42 3.71 0.79 -14.93
CA ILE A 42 4.34 2.10 -14.98
C ILE A 42 3.42 3.13 -14.34
N LYS A 43 3.98 3.92 -13.43
CA LYS A 43 3.30 5.10 -12.90
C LYS A 43 3.98 6.34 -13.43
N ILE A 44 3.21 7.20 -14.08
CA ILE A 44 3.66 8.51 -14.57
C ILE A 44 3.16 9.56 -13.59
N PHE A 45 4.04 10.46 -13.18
CA PHE A 45 3.82 11.47 -12.16
C PHE A 45 3.73 12.86 -12.80
N THR A 46 3.00 13.77 -12.16
CA THR A 46 3.01 15.19 -12.53
C THR A 46 4.15 15.97 -11.87
N ASP A 47 4.77 15.43 -10.82
CA ASP A 47 5.81 16.09 -10.03
C ASP A 47 7.02 15.17 -9.85
N LYS A 48 8.19 15.62 -10.35
CA LYS A 48 9.46 14.90 -10.27
C LYS A 48 9.95 14.65 -8.85
N ASN A 49 9.66 15.54 -7.90
CA ASN A 49 10.06 15.38 -6.50
C ASN A 49 9.23 14.28 -5.83
N ILE A 50 7.95 14.18 -6.18
CA ILE A 50 7.08 13.09 -5.73
C ILE A 50 7.56 11.77 -6.34
N CYS A 51 7.84 11.73 -7.64
CA CYS A 51 8.40 10.57 -8.32
C CYS A 51 9.69 10.08 -7.65
N LYS A 52 10.68 10.97 -7.49
CA LYS A 52 11.95 10.67 -6.82
C LYS A 52 11.75 10.15 -5.41
N SER A 53 10.91 10.80 -4.61
CA SER A 53 10.65 10.36 -3.23
C SER A 53 9.99 8.97 -3.17
N GLU A 54 9.14 8.62 -4.14
CA GLU A 54 8.51 7.30 -4.20
C GLU A 54 9.51 6.22 -4.68
N ALA A 55 10.34 6.54 -5.67
CA ALA A 55 11.42 5.67 -6.14
C ALA A 55 12.43 5.36 -5.02
N ASP A 56 12.86 6.37 -4.26
CA ASP A 56 13.79 6.21 -3.14
C ASP A 56 13.24 5.23 -2.08
N ILE A 57 11.94 5.28 -1.80
CA ILE A 57 11.30 4.35 -0.87
C ILE A 57 11.32 2.94 -1.46
N LEU A 58 10.89 2.77 -2.73
CA LEU A 58 10.87 1.46 -3.38
C LEU A 58 12.25 0.82 -3.49
N TYR A 59 13.32 1.59 -3.74
CA TYR A 59 14.68 1.07 -3.72
C TYR A 59 15.10 0.60 -2.32
N LYS A 60 14.73 1.31 -1.26
CA LYS A 60 15.03 0.90 0.12
C LYS A 60 14.32 -0.40 0.51
N VAL A 61 13.08 -0.58 0.07
CA VAL A 61 12.26 -1.74 0.44
C VAL A 61 12.31 -2.89 -0.57
N LYS A 62 13.12 -2.78 -1.64
CA LYS A 62 13.14 -3.72 -2.78
C LYS A 62 13.36 -5.20 -2.44
N LYS A 63 13.92 -5.49 -1.27
CA LYS A 63 14.16 -6.87 -0.78
C LYS A 63 12.96 -7.47 -0.04
N SER A 64 12.00 -6.63 0.34
CA SER A 64 10.82 -7.05 1.08
C SER A 64 9.73 -7.51 0.13
N LYS A 65 9.18 -8.71 0.39
CA LYS A 65 8.09 -9.30 -0.41
C LYS A 65 6.79 -8.50 -0.37
N TYR A 66 6.65 -7.62 0.62
CA TYR A 66 5.44 -6.83 0.87
C TYR A 66 5.32 -5.58 0.03
N PHE A 67 6.32 -5.27 -0.80
CA PHE A 67 6.30 -4.12 -1.68
C PHE A 67 6.56 -4.57 -3.12
N PRO A 68 6.10 -3.80 -4.12
CA PRO A 68 6.45 -4.07 -5.50
C PRO A 68 7.94 -3.84 -5.73
N ARG A 69 8.58 -4.76 -6.46
CA ARG A 69 9.97 -4.56 -6.91
C ARG A 69 10.03 -3.38 -7.88
N ILE A 70 10.91 -2.42 -7.60
CA ILE A 70 11.26 -1.39 -8.58
C ILE A 70 12.22 -1.98 -9.62
N TYR A 71 11.93 -1.72 -10.90
CA TYR A 71 12.80 -2.10 -12.02
C TYR A 71 13.62 -0.90 -12.48
N LYS A 72 12.98 0.26 -12.64
CA LYS A 72 13.59 1.49 -13.15
C LYS A 72 12.75 2.70 -12.77
N ASN A 73 13.36 3.89 -12.77
CA ASN A 73 12.65 5.16 -12.73
C ASN A 73 13.32 6.19 -13.65
N GLY A 74 12.52 7.10 -14.20
CA GLY A 74 12.98 8.35 -14.81
C GLY A 74 12.66 9.54 -13.91
N GLU A 75 12.68 10.75 -14.47
CA GLU A 75 12.31 11.96 -13.71
C GLU A 75 10.83 11.96 -13.31
N TYR A 76 9.95 11.50 -14.21
CA TYR A 76 8.50 11.54 -14.04
C TYR A 76 7.83 10.16 -14.09
N TYR A 77 8.59 9.07 -14.07
CA TYR A 77 7.99 7.74 -14.06
C TYR A 77 8.71 6.73 -13.18
N ILE A 78 7.98 5.71 -12.74
CA ILE A 78 8.50 4.52 -12.10
C ILE A 78 7.95 3.29 -12.82
N LEU A 79 8.84 2.43 -13.29
CA LEU A 79 8.53 1.09 -13.75
C LEU A 79 8.77 0.10 -12.59
N ARG A 80 7.72 -0.61 -12.19
CA ARG A 80 7.74 -1.53 -11.06
C ARG A 80 6.96 -2.81 -11.36
N GLU A 81 7.06 -3.77 -10.46
CA GLU A 81 6.25 -4.98 -10.43
C GLU A 81 4.76 -4.62 -10.44
N MET A 82 3.99 -5.33 -11.28
CA MET A 82 2.54 -5.32 -11.19
C MET A 82 2.10 -5.96 -9.88
N VAL A 83 1.19 -5.30 -9.17
CA VAL A 83 0.60 -5.89 -7.97
C VAL A 83 -0.78 -6.42 -8.34
N ASN A 84 -0.88 -7.75 -8.40
CA ASN A 84 -2.11 -8.46 -8.68
C ASN A 84 -2.97 -8.61 -7.41
N GLY A 85 -4.23 -8.96 -7.61
CA GLY A 85 -5.19 -9.21 -6.53
C GLY A 85 -6.19 -8.06 -6.35
N LYS A 86 -6.94 -8.12 -5.24
CA LYS A 86 -7.98 -7.16 -4.91
C LYS A 86 -7.53 -6.24 -3.78
N ARG A 87 -8.07 -5.02 -3.77
CA ARG A 87 -7.91 -4.07 -2.66
C ARG A 87 -8.41 -4.71 -1.36
N LEU A 88 -7.70 -4.50 -0.24
CA LEU A 88 -7.95 -5.24 1.01
C LEU A 88 -9.40 -5.18 1.49
N ASP A 89 -10.01 -4.01 1.48
CA ASP A 89 -11.41 -3.80 1.86
C ASP A 89 -12.37 -4.56 0.94
N HIS A 90 -12.18 -4.47 -0.38
CA HIS A 90 -12.99 -5.22 -1.35
C HIS A 90 -12.82 -6.74 -1.18
N TYR A 91 -11.58 -7.21 -0.95
CA TYR A 91 -11.31 -8.62 -0.72
C TYR A 91 -12.05 -9.13 0.52
N ILE A 92 -11.99 -8.39 1.63
CA ILE A 92 -12.66 -8.76 2.89
C ILE A 92 -14.18 -8.75 2.72
N GLN A 93 -14.75 -7.76 2.03
CA GLN A 93 -16.20 -7.69 1.79
C GLN A 93 -16.72 -8.89 1.00
N GLU A 94 -15.93 -9.42 0.07
CA GLU A 94 -16.31 -10.56 -0.76
C GLU A 94 -16.01 -11.92 -0.11
N ASN A 95 -14.90 -12.05 0.62
CA ASN A 95 -14.36 -13.35 1.07
C ASN A 95 -14.34 -13.50 2.60
N GLY A 96 -14.64 -12.43 3.34
CA GLY A 96 -14.45 -12.35 4.79
C GLY A 96 -13.00 -12.06 5.19
N LEU A 97 -12.80 -11.84 6.49
CA LEU A 97 -11.48 -11.66 7.09
C LEU A 97 -11.04 -12.95 7.79
N SER A 98 -10.24 -13.76 7.08
CA SER A 98 -9.74 -15.02 7.62
C SER A 98 -8.59 -14.81 8.62
N GLN A 99 -8.33 -15.82 9.46
CA GLN A 99 -7.19 -15.80 10.37
C GLN A 99 -5.83 -15.74 9.64
N GLN A 100 -5.73 -16.32 8.45
CA GLN A 100 -4.52 -16.29 7.63
C GLN A 100 -4.25 -14.89 7.07
N LEU A 101 -5.29 -14.17 6.63
CA LEU A 101 -5.18 -12.78 6.21
C LEU A 101 -4.81 -11.87 7.40
N ILE A 102 -5.42 -12.07 8.57
CA ILE A 102 -5.04 -11.35 9.81
C ILE A 102 -3.56 -11.57 10.12
N TYR A 103 -3.08 -12.81 10.05
CA TYR A 103 -1.66 -13.12 10.24
C TYR A 103 -0.77 -12.41 9.22
N ASN A 104 -1.13 -12.42 7.94
CA ASN A 104 -0.37 -11.76 6.89
C ASN A 104 -0.32 -10.23 7.06
N LEU A 105 -1.42 -9.61 7.52
CA LEU A 105 -1.46 -8.20 7.89
C LEU A 105 -0.59 -7.90 9.12
N TYR A 106 -0.62 -8.75 10.16
CA TYR A 106 0.28 -8.62 11.31
C TYR A 106 1.75 -8.67 10.91
N ARG A 107 2.11 -9.64 10.05
CA ARG A 107 3.47 -9.78 9.52
C ARG A 107 3.89 -8.60 8.66
N LEU A 108 2.98 -8.00 7.90
CA LEU A 108 3.22 -6.75 7.17
C LEU A 108 3.57 -5.59 8.12
N ILE A 109 2.85 -5.41 9.23
CA ILE A 109 3.16 -4.33 10.18
C ILE A 109 4.50 -4.59 10.89
N ASN A 110 4.83 -5.85 11.18
CA ASN A 110 6.15 -6.19 11.73
C ASN A 110 7.28 -5.99 10.71
N GLU A 111 7.02 -6.21 9.42
CA GLU A 111 7.97 -5.85 8.37
C GLU A 111 8.28 -4.35 8.38
N PHE A 112 7.27 -3.49 8.58
CA PHE A 112 7.50 -2.05 8.68
C PHE A 112 8.47 -1.71 9.82
N LYS A 113 8.36 -2.39 10.97
CA LYS A 113 9.31 -2.26 12.08
C LYS A 113 10.71 -2.72 11.67
N ALA A 114 10.83 -3.87 11.02
CA ALA A 114 12.11 -4.42 10.55
C ALA A 114 12.81 -3.49 9.54
N LEU A 115 12.03 -2.83 8.68
CA LEU A 115 12.49 -1.83 7.71
C LEU A 115 12.74 -0.45 8.32
N LYS A 116 12.60 -0.31 9.66
CA LYS A 116 12.80 0.93 10.41
C LYS A 116 11.88 2.07 9.95
N PHE A 117 10.65 1.75 9.54
CA PHE A 117 9.64 2.77 9.26
C PHE A 117 9.28 3.50 10.55
N THR A 118 9.11 4.82 10.46
CA THR A 118 8.59 5.64 11.56
C THR A 118 7.06 5.66 11.57
N LYS A 119 6.44 5.31 10.43
CA LYS A 119 5.01 5.12 10.26
C LYS A 119 4.70 3.62 10.09
N LEU A 120 4.22 2.99 11.15
CA LEU A 120 3.77 1.59 11.17
C LEU A 120 2.32 1.47 10.74
N ASP A 121 1.99 2.02 9.57
CA ASP A 121 0.60 2.25 9.19
C ASP A 121 0.41 2.29 7.66
N ALA A 122 -0.70 1.71 7.21
CA ALA A 122 -1.12 1.62 5.81
C ALA A 122 -2.65 1.72 5.75
N ARG A 123 -3.21 2.13 4.61
CA ARG A 123 -4.67 2.13 4.41
C ARG A 123 -5.09 0.85 3.70
N CYS A 124 -6.32 0.39 3.91
CA CYS A 124 -6.88 -0.73 3.15
C CYS A 124 -6.74 -0.52 1.63
N ARG A 125 -6.97 0.70 1.15
CA ARG A 125 -6.86 1.04 -0.27
C ARG A 125 -5.44 0.94 -0.86
N ASP A 126 -4.43 0.97 0.00
CA ASP A 126 -3.01 0.91 -0.37
C ASP A 126 -2.48 -0.54 -0.26
N ILE A 127 -3.30 -1.49 0.22
CA ILE A 127 -2.98 -2.92 0.40
C ILE A 127 -3.77 -3.75 -0.61
N TYR A 128 -3.08 -4.66 -1.30
CA TYR A 128 -3.65 -5.61 -2.24
C TYR A 128 -3.43 -7.03 -1.74
N VAL A 129 -4.45 -7.88 -1.92
CA VAL A 129 -4.54 -9.26 -1.46
C VAL A 129 -4.75 -10.15 -2.68
N ASN A 130 -3.88 -11.14 -2.87
CA ASN A 130 -4.08 -12.14 -3.92
C ASN A 130 -4.92 -13.33 -3.44
N GLU A 131 -5.21 -14.27 -4.33
CA GLU A 131 -5.99 -15.49 -4.02
C GLU A 131 -5.42 -16.37 -2.90
N ASN A 132 -4.11 -16.24 -2.61
CA ASN A 132 -3.41 -16.96 -1.54
C ASN A 132 -3.26 -16.11 -0.28
N GLU A 133 -4.04 -15.04 -0.15
CA GLU A 133 -4.03 -14.05 0.92
C GLU A 133 -2.67 -13.37 1.19
N ARG A 134 -1.76 -13.41 0.20
CA ARG A 134 -0.49 -12.67 0.27
C ARG A 134 -0.78 -11.20 0.05
N VAL A 135 -0.19 -10.36 0.90
CA VAL A 135 -0.41 -8.92 0.89
C VAL A 135 0.77 -8.15 0.31
N LYS A 136 0.48 -7.12 -0.49
CA LYS A 136 1.46 -6.12 -0.94
C LYS A 136 0.93 -4.70 -0.75
N VAL A 137 1.83 -3.78 -0.44
CA VAL A 137 1.56 -2.35 -0.30
C VAL A 137 2.08 -1.61 -1.53
N ILE A 138 1.19 -0.92 -2.23
CA ILE A 138 1.56 -0.18 -3.45
C ILE A 138 2.01 1.26 -3.20
N ASP A 139 1.63 1.85 -2.05
CA ASP A 139 1.86 3.26 -1.77
C ASP A 139 2.38 3.50 -0.32
N PRO A 140 3.67 3.20 -0.04
CA PRO A 140 4.29 3.41 1.27
C PRO A 140 4.63 4.89 1.56
N LYS A 141 3.78 5.83 1.16
CA LYS A 141 4.02 7.28 1.34
C LYS A 141 4.35 7.67 2.77
N GLN A 142 5.40 8.49 2.87
CA GLN A 142 5.89 9.11 4.11
C GLN A 142 6.27 8.09 5.21
N CYS A 143 6.57 6.84 4.84
CA CYS A 143 6.84 5.76 5.79
C CYS A 143 8.01 6.04 6.74
N TYR A 144 8.98 6.87 6.32
CA TYR A 144 10.13 7.29 7.12
C TYR A 144 10.00 8.70 7.73
N LYS A 145 8.99 9.49 7.34
CA LYS A 145 8.86 10.89 7.76
C LYS A 145 7.84 11.08 8.89
N ARG A 146 6.68 10.43 8.78
CA ARG A 146 5.59 10.60 9.76
C ARG A 146 5.75 9.60 10.89
N LYS A 147 5.63 10.03 12.15
CA LYS A 147 5.64 9.11 13.29
C LYS A 147 4.23 8.60 13.58
N VAL A 148 4.02 7.30 13.40
CA VAL A 148 2.80 6.56 13.80
C VAL A 148 3.25 5.18 14.25
N ASP A 149 2.96 4.80 15.48
CA ASP A 149 3.50 3.59 16.10
C ASP A 149 2.52 2.39 16.14
N TYR A 150 1.36 2.52 15.50
CA TYR A 150 0.37 1.46 15.33
C TYR A 150 -0.41 1.66 14.02
N PRO A 151 -1.06 0.61 13.47
CA PRO A 151 -1.68 0.66 12.15
C PRO A 151 -3.05 1.33 12.18
N ARG A 152 -3.08 2.60 12.56
CA ARG A 152 -4.30 3.37 12.80
C ARG A 152 -5.20 3.44 11.57
N HIS A 153 -4.69 3.82 10.39
CA HIS A 153 -5.55 3.95 9.22
C HIS A 153 -6.03 2.59 8.70
N LEU A 154 -5.26 1.52 8.91
CA LEU A 154 -5.70 0.16 8.62
C LEU A 154 -6.90 -0.16 9.51
N MET A 155 -6.79 0.03 10.82
CA MET A 155 -7.87 -0.24 11.78
C MET A 155 -9.11 0.61 11.51
N LYS A 156 -8.95 1.90 11.16
CA LYS A 156 -10.08 2.72 10.71
C LYS A 156 -10.76 2.18 9.45
N GLY A 157 -9.98 1.64 8.52
CA GLY A 157 -10.53 1.06 7.30
C GLY A 157 -11.28 -0.24 7.59
N LEU A 158 -10.77 -1.06 8.50
CA LEU A 158 -11.42 -2.29 8.96
C LEU A 158 -12.70 -2.00 9.77
N GLU A 159 -12.69 -0.95 10.59
CA GLU A 159 -13.90 -0.47 11.29
C GLU A 159 -14.99 -0.05 10.28
N GLY A 160 -14.61 0.66 9.22
CA GLY A 160 -15.56 1.08 8.18
C GLY A 160 -16.17 -0.05 7.35
N ILE A 161 -15.72 -1.29 7.55
CA ILE A 161 -16.30 -2.50 6.95
C ILE A 161 -16.64 -3.55 8.04
N ASP A 162 -16.86 -3.10 9.28
CA ASP A 162 -17.31 -3.92 10.42
C ASP A 162 -16.42 -5.13 10.75
N CYS A 163 -15.11 -5.03 10.47
CA CYS A 163 -14.15 -6.12 10.67
C CYS A 163 -13.07 -5.83 11.74
N LEU A 164 -13.13 -4.69 12.44
CA LEU A 164 -12.10 -4.32 13.41
C LEU A 164 -12.04 -5.27 14.61
N GLU A 165 -13.19 -5.65 15.17
CA GLU A 165 -13.25 -6.56 16.33
C GLU A 165 -12.70 -7.95 15.98
N ILE A 166 -13.06 -8.48 14.81
CA ILE A 166 -12.55 -9.75 14.29
C ILE A 166 -11.03 -9.66 14.12
N PHE A 167 -10.53 -8.58 13.53
CA PHE A 167 -9.10 -8.35 13.36
C PHE A 167 -8.37 -8.34 14.71
N LEU A 168 -8.82 -7.55 15.68
CA LEU A 168 -8.17 -7.43 16.99
C LEU A 168 -8.21 -8.75 17.77
N SER A 169 -9.30 -9.50 17.70
CA SER A 169 -9.43 -10.84 18.28
C SER A 169 -8.46 -11.84 17.64
N GLY A 170 -8.31 -11.79 16.32
CA GLY A 170 -7.35 -12.61 15.59
C GLY A 170 -5.90 -12.25 15.93
N ILE A 171 -5.58 -10.96 16.09
CA ILE A 171 -4.26 -10.51 16.57
C ILE A 171 -4.03 -10.96 18.01
N TYR A 172 -5.04 -10.94 18.88
CA TYR A 172 -4.91 -11.40 20.27
C TYR A 172 -4.47 -12.87 20.34
N SER A 173 -4.97 -13.69 19.42
CA SER A 173 -4.58 -15.10 19.29
C SER A 173 -3.15 -15.29 18.77
N ILE A 174 -2.59 -14.32 18.05
CA ILE A 174 -1.22 -14.35 17.50
C ILE A 174 -0.21 -13.75 18.48
N ASP A 175 -0.53 -12.57 19.01
CA ASP A 175 0.31 -11.76 19.89
C ASP A 175 -0.61 -10.90 20.79
N LYS A 176 -0.93 -11.47 21.95
CA LYS A 176 -1.76 -10.85 22.99
C LYS A 176 -1.30 -9.45 23.37
N LYS A 177 0.02 -9.22 23.50
CA LYS A 177 0.56 -7.93 23.93
C LYS A 177 0.31 -6.87 22.87
N THR A 178 0.60 -7.19 21.60
CA THR A 178 0.35 -6.26 20.50
C THR A 178 -1.14 -5.96 20.35
N ALA A 179 -2.02 -6.97 20.46
CA ALA A 179 -3.46 -6.76 20.39
C ALA A 179 -3.96 -5.79 21.46
N GLN A 180 -3.54 -5.98 22.72
CA GLN A 180 -3.92 -5.12 23.84
C GLN A 180 -3.42 -3.68 23.65
N GLU A 181 -2.17 -3.50 23.20
CA GLU A 181 -1.62 -2.18 22.90
C GLU A 181 -2.40 -1.47 21.80
N TRP A 182 -2.65 -2.18 20.70
CA TRP A 182 -3.37 -1.65 19.55
C TRP A 182 -4.82 -1.32 19.87
N ASN A 183 -5.52 -2.19 20.59
CA ASN A 183 -6.90 -1.95 21.06
C ASN A 183 -6.97 -0.67 21.90
N LYS A 184 -6.09 -0.54 22.89
CA LYS A 184 -6.02 0.67 23.73
C LYS A 184 -5.79 1.94 22.90
N LYS A 185 -4.90 1.89 21.91
CA LYS A 185 -4.56 3.04 21.05
C LYS A 185 -5.71 3.44 20.12
N ILE A 186 -6.39 2.48 19.51
CA ILE A 186 -7.51 2.77 18.61
C ILE A 186 -8.74 3.27 19.39
N ASP A 187 -9.02 2.71 20.56
CA ASP A 187 -10.08 3.18 21.46
C ASP A 187 -9.87 4.64 21.87
N GLN A 188 -8.64 4.99 22.28
CA GLN A 188 -8.28 6.37 22.62
C GLN A 188 -8.44 7.30 21.42
N TYR A 189 -8.13 6.83 20.21
CA TYR A 189 -8.29 7.61 18.99
C TYR A 189 -9.76 7.87 18.68
N PHE A 190 -10.63 6.85 18.75
CA PHE A 190 -12.06 7.04 18.50
C PHE A 190 -12.73 7.93 19.55
N LYS A 191 -12.36 7.80 20.83
CA LYS A 191 -12.85 8.71 21.89
C LYS A 191 -12.54 10.17 21.60
N LYS A 192 -11.35 10.48 21.06
CA LYS A 192 -10.94 11.85 20.73
C LYS A 192 -11.65 12.47 19.53
N ILE A 193 -12.23 11.67 18.64
CA ILE A 193 -12.94 12.15 17.44
C ILE A 193 -14.43 12.32 17.69
N ARG A 194 -14.97 11.61 18.68
CA ARG A 194 -16.37 11.73 19.10
C ARG A 194 -16.62 12.94 20.03
N ILE A 195 -15.57 13.69 20.35
CA ILE A 195 -15.57 14.96 21.08
C ILE A 195 -15.29 16.06 20.06
#